data_AF-A0A381VGE6-F1
#
_entry.id   AF-A0A381VGE6-F1
#
_cell.length_a   1.000
_cell.length_b   1.000
_cell.length_c   1.000
_cell.angle_alpha   90.00
_cell.angle_beta   90.00
_cell.angle_gamma   90.00
#
_symmetry.space_group_name_H-M   'P 1'
#
loop_
_entity.id
_entity.type
_entity.pdbx_description
1 polymer ?
#
loop_
_entity_poly.entity_id
_entity_poly.type
_entity_poly.pdbx_seq_one_letter_code
_entity_poly.pdbx_strand_id
1 'polypeptide(L)'
;MQPTNSSSRHISVWTASAFVVASMIGTGVFTSLGFQLKDIQSIFPLLMLWFIGGIIALFGALTYSELAAALPRSGGEYHLLSRIIHPSIGFAGGLVSATVGFSAPAVLAAMALGSYLVALFPELNPTFVASVFIIMFHALHGKKLYWGTVFQNYSTVIKIGLIMVFISAGLLISDAQPIS
;
A
#
# COMPACT_ATOMS: atom_id res chain seq x y z
N MET A 1 28.13 9.20 30.40
CA MET A 1 27.30 9.08 29.19
C MET A 1 28.22 9.17 27.99
N GLN A 2 28.47 8.05 27.31
CA GLN A 2 29.27 8.05 26.08
C GLN A 2 28.39 8.54 24.92
N PRO A 3 28.91 9.39 24.02
CA PRO A 3 28.20 9.76 22.80
C PRO A 3 28.09 8.51 21.93
N THR A 4 26.86 8.07 21.63
CA THR A 4 26.62 6.98 20.71
C THR A 4 26.95 7.45 19.30
N ASN A 5 28.06 6.95 18.73
CA ASN A 5 28.41 7.15 17.34
C ASN A 5 27.24 6.72 16.44
N SER A 6 26.57 7.68 15.81
CA SER A 6 25.44 7.46 14.91
C SER A 6 25.93 7.20 13.48
N SER A 7 26.23 5.95 13.10
CA SER A 7 26.50 5.66 11.68
C SER A 7 26.30 4.20 11.21
N SER A 8 25.18 3.56 11.54
CA SER A 8 24.74 2.36 10.79
C SER A 8 23.32 2.50 10.22
N ARG A 9 22.91 3.73 9.88
CA ARG A 9 21.66 3.90 9.13
C ARG A 9 21.91 3.44 7.69
N HIS A 10 21.53 2.21 7.38
CA HIS A 10 21.70 1.59 6.06
C HIS A 10 20.88 2.27 4.95
N ILE A 11 19.94 3.14 5.31
CA ILE A 11 18.99 3.80 4.40
C ILE A 11 18.91 5.29 4.77
N SER A 12 19.02 6.17 3.78
CA SER A 12 18.84 7.62 3.97
C SER A 12 17.38 7.95 4.30
N VAL A 13 17.13 9.09 4.95
CA VAL A 13 15.75 9.55 5.24
C VAL A 13 14.95 9.68 3.94
N TRP A 14 15.55 10.28 2.90
CA TRP A 14 14.92 10.42 1.59
C TRP A 14 14.56 9.08 0.96
N THR A 15 15.47 8.11 1.02
CA THR A 15 15.22 6.77 0.48
C THR A 15 14.11 6.06 1.27
N ALA A 16 14.10 6.19 2.59
CA ALA A 16 13.08 5.61 3.45
C ALA A 16 11.70 6.25 3.18
N SER A 17 11.63 7.58 3.13
CA SER A 17 10.39 8.32 2.83
C SER A 17 9.86 7.98 1.43
N ALA A 18 10.72 7.95 0.41
CA ALA A 18 10.32 7.56 -0.94
C ALA A 18 9.77 6.13 -0.97
N PHE A 19 10.39 5.20 -0.23
CA PHE A 19 9.90 3.82 -0.12
C PHE A 19 8.53 3.74 0.57
N VAL A 20 8.27 4.53 1.62
CA VAL A 20 6.95 4.60 2.27
C VAL A 20 5.90 5.15 1.31
N VAL A 21 6.19 6.25 0.60
CA VAL A 21 5.25 6.79 -0.41
C VAL A 21 4.96 5.76 -1.50
N ALA A 22 6.00 5.09 -1.99
CA ALA A 22 5.91 4.03 -2.99
C ALA A 22 5.04 2.85 -2.54
N SER A 23 5.09 2.47 -1.26
CA SER A 23 4.31 1.36 -0.70
C SER A 23 2.87 1.75 -0.36
N MET A 24 2.62 3.01 0.00
CA MET A 24 1.27 3.53 0.27
C MET A 24 0.42 3.70 -1.00
N ILE A 25 1.04 4.04 -2.14
CA ILE A 25 0.32 4.17 -3.42
C ILE A 25 0.03 2.76 -4.00
N GLY A 26 -1.12 2.24 -3.62
CA GLY A 26 -1.63 0.91 -4.01
C GLY A 26 -2.63 0.93 -5.17
N THR A 27 -3.27 -0.22 -5.38
CA THR A 27 -4.38 -0.39 -6.34
C THR A 27 -5.64 0.40 -5.94
N GLY A 28 -5.79 0.77 -4.66
CA GLY A 28 -7.00 1.41 -4.13
C GLY A 28 -7.38 2.71 -4.83
N VAL A 29 -6.41 3.55 -5.22
CA VAL A 29 -6.70 4.80 -5.96
C VAL A 29 -7.29 4.53 -7.34
N PHE A 30 -7.02 3.37 -7.95
CA PHE A 30 -7.51 3.01 -9.27
C PHE A 30 -8.79 2.15 -9.22
N THR A 31 -8.95 1.35 -8.16
CA THR A 31 -10.04 0.37 -8.07
C THR A 31 -11.12 0.81 -7.08
N SER A 32 -10.75 1.22 -5.86
CA SER A 32 -11.72 1.52 -4.80
C SER A 32 -12.58 2.74 -5.12
N LEU A 33 -12.04 3.73 -5.83
CA LEU A 33 -12.82 4.86 -6.34
C LEU A 33 -14.00 4.42 -7.20
N GLY A 34 -13.78 3.45 -8.09
CA GLY A 34 -14.83 2.91 -8.95
C GLY A 34 -15.94 2.19 -8.16
N PHE A 35 -15.59 1.54 -7.05
CA PHE A 35 -16.59 0.95 -6.15
C PHE A 35 -17.34 2.01 -5.34
N GLN A 36 -16.64 3.03 -4.81
CA GLN A 36 -17.26 4.12 -4.08
C GLN A 36 -18.29 4.88 -4.92
N LEU A 37 -17.99 5.11 -6.21
CA LEU A 37 -18.90 5.81 -7.13
C LEU A 37 -20.19 5.05 -7.43
N LYS A 38 -20.25 3.73 -7.23
CA LYS A 38 -21.49 2.96 -7.40
C LYS A 38 -22.53 3.31 -6.34
N ASP A 39 -22.06 3.57 -5.12
CA ASP A 39 -22.93 3.82 -3.96
C ASP A 39 -23.03 5.33 -3.65
N ILE A 40 -21.98 6.10 -3.98
CA ILE A 40 -21.85 7.53 -3.68
C ILE A 40 -21.78 8.32 -4.99
N GLN A 41 -22.95 8.66 -5.52
CA GLN A 41 -23.10 9.45 -6.74
C GLN A 41 -23.07 10.97 -6.48
N SER A 42 -22.30 11.41 -5.48
CA SER A 42 -22.15 12.83 -5.14
C SER A 42 -20.68 13.17 -4.89
N ILE A 43 -20.21 14.25 -5.53
CA ILE A 43 -18.80 14.67 -5.51
C ILE A 43 -18.36 15.04 -4.10
N PHE A 44 -19.18 15.81 -3.37
CA PHE A 44 -18.79 16.32 -2.06
C PHE A 44 -18.55 15.21 -1.03
N PRO A 45 -19.47 14.24 -0.82
CA PRO A 45 -19.23 13.11 0.06
C PRO A 45 -18.02 12.25 -0.35
N LEU A 46 -17.81 12.07 -1.66
CA LEU A 46 -16.67 11.32 -2.17
C LEU A 46 -15.34 12.01 -1.80
N LEU A 47 -15.23 13.33 -2.01
CA LEU A 47 -14.04 14.10 -1.63
C LEU A 47 -13.83 14.15 -0.11
N MET A 48 -14.90 14.29 0.67
CA MET A 48 -14.83 14.27 2.13
C MET A 48 -14.36 12.92 2.67
N LEU A 49 -14.79 11.81 2.07
CA LEU A 49 -14.33 10.46 2.43
C LEU A 49 -12.80 10.34 2.29
N TRP A 50 -12.24 10.85 1.19
CA TRP A 50 -10.80 10.87 0.95
C TRP A 50 -10.05 11.79 1.90
N PHE A 51 -10.59 12.99 2.14
CA PHE A 51 -9.99 13.96 3.04
C PHE A 51 -9.92 13.44 4.48
N ILE A 52 -11.03 12.92 5.01
CA ILE A 52 -11.11 12.34 6.35
C ILE A 52 -10.21 11.10 6.45
N GLY A 53 -10.22 10.22 5.43
CA GLY A 53 -9.33 9.07 5.38
C GLY A 53 -7.84 9.47 5.45
N GLY A 54 -7.46 10.54 4.75
CA GLY A 54 -6.12 11.11 4.80
C GLY A 54 -5.74 11.64 6.19
N ILE A 55 -6.65 12.33 6.87
CA ILE A 55 -6.44 12.80 8.26
C ILE A 55 -6.23 11.63 9.21
N ILE A 56 -7.06 10.59 9.13
CA ILE A 56 -6.94 9.39 9.97
C ILE A 56 -5.60 8.70 9.73
N ALA A 57 -5.20 8.55 8.45
CA ALA A 57 -3.91 7.97 8.08
C ALA A 57 -2.72 8.80 8.63
N LEU A 58 -2.81 10.13 8.57
CA LEU A 58 -1.79 11.04 9.11
C LEU A 58 -1.59 10.85 10.62
N PHE A 59 -2.69 10.88 11.40
CA PHE A 59 -2.60 10.68 12.85
C PHE A 59 -2.11 9.27 13.22
N GLY A 60 -2.50 8.25 12.44
CA GLY A 60 -1.96 6.90 12.57
C GLY A 60 -0.45 6.87 12.36
N ALA A 61 0.04 7.48 11.28
CA ALA A 61 1.46 7.55 10.97
C ALA A 61 2.27 8.29 12.05
N LEU A 62 1.74 9.41 12.57
CA LEU A 62 2.38 10.16 13.65
C LEU A 62 2.50 9.33 14.93
N THR A 63 1.39 8.71 15.37
CA THR A 63 1.39 7.82 16.54
C THR A 63 2.38 6.67 16.40
N TYR A 64 2.41 6.00 15.24
CA TYR A 64 3.38 4.94 14.98
C TYR A 64 4.82 5.46 14.92
N SER A 65 5.05 6.68 14.47
CA SER A 65 6.39 7.28 14.41
C SER A 65 6.96 7.55 15.81
N GLU A 66 6.14 8.08 16.73
CA GLU A 66 6.54 8.30 18.13
C GLU A 66 6.87 6.98 18.80
N LEU A 67 6.05 5.97 18.55
CA LEU A 67 6.22 4.66 19.15
C LEU A 67 7.42 3.90 18.59
N ALA A 68 7.69 4.01 17.29
CA ALA A 68 8.90 3.46 16.66
C ALA A 68 10.17 4.17 17.14
N ALA A 69 10.10 5.46 17.47
CA ALA A 69 11.19 6.20 18.08
C ALA A 69 11.43 5.78 19.55
N ALA A 70 10.36 5.51 20.31
CA ALA A 70 10.43 5.07 21.70
C ALA A 70 10.90 3.62 21.86
N LEU A 71 10.55 2.73 20.91
CA LEU A 71 10.87 1.29 20.92
C LEU A 71 11.66 0.87 19.66
N PRO A 72 12.92 1.34 19.48
CA PRO A 72 13.66 1.21 18.22
C PRO A 72 14.30 -0.18 18.04
N ARG A 73 13.48 -1.22 17.92
CA ARG A 73 13.92 -2.57 17.54
C ARG A 73 13.11 -3.12 16.37
N SER A 74 13.77 -3.93 15.55
CA SER A 74 13.12 -4.73 14.52
C SER A 74 12.14 -5.73 15.15
N GLY A 75 10.97 -5.88 14.53
CA GLY A 75 9.94 -6.82 14.96
C GLY A 75 8.49 -6.36 14.76
N GLY A 76 8.28 -5.14 14.25
CA GLY A 76 6.95 -4.65 13.85
C GLY A 76 5.90 -4.73 14.98
N GLU A 77 4.68 -5.10 14.61
CA GLU A 77 3.54 -5.22 15.54
C GLU A 77 3.81 -6.22 16.67
N TYR A 78 4.52 -7.32 16.39
CA TYR A 78 4.92 -8.29 17.41
C TYR A 78 5.72 -7.62 18.52
N HIS A 79 6.81 -6.93 18.16
CA HIS A 79 7.67 -6.27 19.15
C HIS A 79 6.91 -5.21 19.94
N LEU A 80 6.11 -4.41 19.24
CA LEU A 80 5.33 -3.32 19.77
C LEU A 80 4.36 -3.80 20.87
N LEU A 81 3.50 -4.75 20.50
CA LEU A 81 2.44 -5.27 21.37
C LEU A 81 3.01 -6.13 22.50
N SER A 82 4.09 -6.87 22.26
CA SER A 82 4.80 -7.61 23.31
C SER A 82 5.36 -6.69 24.40
N ARG A 83 5.78 -5.46 24.03
CA ARG A 83 6.37 -4.51 24.97
C ARG A 83 5.36 -3.63 25.68
N ILE A 84 4.30 -3.21 24.98
CA ILE A 84 3.32 -2.26 25.52
C ILE A 84 2.21 -2.97 26.29
N ILE A 85 1.79 -4.15 25.83
CA ILE A 85 0.62 -4.85 26.38
C ILE A 85 1.03 -6.14 27.09
N HIS A 86 1.40 -7.18 26.34
CA HIS A 86 1.81 -8.47 26.89
C HIS A 86 2.46 -9.35 25.82
N PRO A 87 3.46 -10.19 26.13
CA PRO A 87 4.08 -11.10 25.17
C PRO A 87 3.11 -11.98 24.38
N SER A 88 2.04 -12.49 25.00
CA SER A 88 1.03 -13.30 24.31
C SER A 88 0.22 -12.52 23.27
N ILE A 89 -0.09 -11.24 23.54
CA ILE A 89 -0.79 -10.36 22.60
C ILE A 89 0.14 -9.98 21.46
N GLY A 90 1.43 -9.75 21.75
CA GLY A 90 2.42 -9.58 20.69
C GLY A 90 2.54 -10.81 19.81
N PHE A 91 2.55 -12.03 20.38
CA PHE A 91 2.53 -13.27 19.60
C PHE A 91 1.29 -13.36 18.69
N ALA A 92 0.09 -13.11 19.22
CA ALA A 92 -1.13 -13.08 18.43
C ALA A 92 -1.07 -12.03 17.30
N GLY A 93 -0.62 -10.80 17.62
CA GLY A 93 -0.44 -9.74 16.62
C GLY A 93 0.58 -10.11 15.55
N GLY A 94 1.70 -10.72 15.93
CA GLY A 94 2.71 -11.23 14.99
C GLY A 94 2.15 -12.30 14.06
N LEU A 95 1.33 -13.21 14.57
CA LEU A 95 0.67 -14.25 13.76
C LEU A 95 -0.32 -13.63 12.77
N VAL A 96 -1.15 -12.68 13.21
CA VAL A 96 -2.08 -11.95 12.33
C VAL A 96 -1.32 -11.19 11.24
N SER A 97 -0.26 -10.48 11.61
CA SER A 97 0.60 -9.73 10.68
C SER A 97 1.21 -10.66 9.62
N ALA A 98 1.79 -11.78 10.05
CA ALA A 98 2.47 -12.73 9.17
C ALA A 98 1.52 -13.50 8.24
N THR A 99 0.26 -13.73 8.64
CA THR A 99 -0.67 -14.56 7.89
C THR A 99 -1.68 -13.77 7.09
N VAL A 100 -2.32 -12.76 7.71
CA VAL A 100 -3.45 -12.02 7.12
C VAL A 100 -3.06 -10.60 6.77
N GLY A 101 -2.27 -9.94 7.62
CA GLY A 101 -1.95 -8.51 7.54
C GLY A 101 -1.38 -8.10 6.17
N PHE A 102 -0.48 -8.90 5.61
CA PHE A 102 0.11 -8.64 4.29
C PHE A 102 -0.50 -9.48 3.16
N SER A 103 -0.99 -10.68 3.46
CA SER A 103 -1.52 -11.59 2.44
C SER A 103 -2.85 -11.10 1.86
N ALA A 104 -3.76 -10.58 2.68
CA ALA A 104 -5.06 -10.11 2.19
C ALA A 104 -4.93 -8.92 1.22
N PRO A 105 -4.16 -7.86 1.51
CA PRO A 105 -3.90 -6.80 0.53
C PRO A 105 -3.22 -7.30 -0.76
N ALA A 106 -2.29 -8.26 -0.67
CA ALA A 106 -1.64 -8.84 -1.83
C ALA A 106 -2.64 -9.59 -2.73
N VAL A 107 -3.55 -10.38 -2.14
CA VAL A 107 -4.63 -11.06 -2.86
C VAL A 107 -5.58 -10.06 -3.50
N LEU A 108 -5.99 -9.02 -2.77
CA LEU A 108 -6.86 -7.96 -3.31
C LEU A 108 -6.22 -7.25 -4.52
N ALA A 109 -4.92 -6.94 -4.45
CA ALA A 109 -4.19 -6.33 -5.55
C ALA A 109 -4.09 -7.28 -6.77
N ALA A 110 -3.85 -8.57 -6.56
CA ALA A 110 -3.82 -9.56 -7.62
C ALA A 110 -5.20 -9.78 -8.26
N MET A 111 -6.27 -9.78 -7.47
CA MET A 111 -7.64 -9.84 -7.96
C MET A 111 -8.01 -8.60 -8.79
N ALA A 112 -7.57 -7.41 -8.36
CA ALA A 112 -7.75 -6.20 -9.16
C ALA A 112 -7.04 -6.32 -10.52
N LEU A 113 -5.79 -6.81 -10.53
CA LEU A 113 -5.06 -7.10 -11.77
C LEU A 113 -5.81 -8.10 -12.65
N GLY A 114 -6.31 -9.19 -12.08
CA GLY A 114 -7.14 -10.18 -12.78
C GLY A 114 -8.35 -9.53 -13.44
N SER A 115 -9.12 -8.74 -12.70
CA SER A 115 -10.29 -8.02 -13.21
C SER A 115 -9.96 -7.04 -14.33
N TYR A 116 -8.83 -6.32 -14.23
CA TYR A 116 -8.39 -5.42 -15.30
C TYR A 116 -7.98 -6.18 -16.57
N LEU A 117 -7.35 -7.35 -16.44
CA LEU A 117 -7.00 -8.19 -17.59
C LEU A 117 -8.23 -8.80 -18.25
N VAL A 118 -9.22 -9.25 -17.48
CA VAL A 118 -10.48 -9.80 -18.01
C VAL A 118 -11.26 -8.74 -18.78
N ALA A 119 -11.19 -7.46 -18.38
CA ALA A 119 -11.79 -6.36 -19.15
C ALA A 119 -11.20 -6.21 -20.56
N LEU A 120 -9.96 -6.65 -20.79
CA LEU A 120 -9.31 -6.68 -22.11
C LEU A 120 -9.45 -8.03 -22.82
N PHE A 121 -9.48 -9.12 -22.05
CA PHE A 121 -9.57 -10.50 -22.53
C PHE A 121 -10.69 -11.25 -21.78
N PRO A 122 -11.95 -11.15 -22.24
CA PRO A 122 -13.12 -11.64 -21.51
C PRO A 122 -13.15 -13.14 -21.23
N GLU A 123 -12.38 -13.93 -21.98
CA GLU A 123 -12.30 -15.39 -21.83
C GLU A 123 -11.46 -15.83 -20.61
N LEU A 124 -10.69 -14.92 -20.01
CA LEU A 124 -9.85 -15.23 -18.86
C LEU A 124 -10.66 -15.34 -17.56
N ASN A 125 -10.26 -16.26 -16.69
CA ASN A 125 -10.78 -16.30 -15.32
C ASN A 125 -9.93 -15.39 -14.40
N PRO A 126 -10.53 -14.40 -13.71
CA PRO A 126 -9.77 -13.42 -12.94
C PRO A 126 -9.02 -14.05 -11.75
N THR A 127 -9.61 -15.06 -11.10
CA THR A 127 -8.98 -15.78 -9.99
C THR A 127 -7.78 -16.60 -10.45
N PHE A 128 -7.89 -17.24 -11.62
CA PHE A 128 -6.78 -17.99 -12.22
C PHE A 128 -5.61 -17.05 -12.56
N VAL A 129 -5.91 -15.93 -13.23
CA VAL A 129 -4.91 -14.90 -13.53
C VAL A 129 -4.24 -14.39 -12.25
N ALA A 130 -5.03 -13.98 -11.25
CA ALA A 130 -4.51 -13.52 -9.97
C ALA A 130 -3.57 -14.54 -9.30
N SER A 131 -3.96 -15.82 -9.31
CA SER A 131 -3.17 -16.91 -8.74
C SER A 131 -1.82 -17.08 -9.44
N VAL A 132 -1.82 -17.06 -10.78
CA VAL A 132 -0.59 -17.13 -11.58
C VAL A 132 0.35 -15.97 -11.25
N PHE A 133 -0.16 -14.73 -11.19
CA PHE A 133 0.65 -13.56 -10.87
C PHE A 133 1.19 -13.57 -9.44
N ILE A 134 0.42 -14.03 -8.45
CA ILE A 134 0.92 -14.18 -7.08
C ILE A 134 2.08 -15.17 -7.03
N ILE A 135 1.94 -16.35 -7.65
CA ILE A 135 2.99 -17.37 -7.66
C ILE A 135 4.23 -16.84 -8.39
N MET A 136 4.04 -16.15 -9.52
CA MET A 136 5.11 -15.51 -10.28
C MET A 136 5.86 -14.46 -9.45
N PHE A 137 5.14 -13.54 -8.79
CA PHE A 137 5.76 -12.52 -7.96
C PHE A 137 6.43 -13.11 -6.73
N HIS A 138 5.85 -14.13 -6.11
CA HIS A 138 6.48 -14.87 -5.02
C HIS A 138 7.83 -15.46 -5.47
N ALA A 139 7.84 -16.15 -6.62
CA ALA A 139 9.08 -16.71 -7.18
C ALA A 139 10.12 -15.64 -7.54
N LEU A 140 9.68 -14.47 -8.01
CA LEU A 140 10.56 -13.33 -8.31
C LEU A 140 11.20 -12.74 -7.05
N HIS A 141 10.40 -12.53 -5.99
CA HIS A 141 10.87 -11.98 -4.73
C HIS A 141 11.72 -12.97 -3.92
N GLY A 142 11.48 -14.28 -4.07
CA GLY A 142 12.22 -15.33 -3.37
C GLY A 142 13.65 -15.57 -3.86
N LYS A 143 14.03 -15.09 -5.06
CA LYS A 143 15.36 -15.36 -5.65
C LYS A 143 16.44 -14.41 -5.15
N LYS A 144 16.25 -13.10 -5.34
CA LYS A 144 17.18 -12.06 -4.90
C LYS A 144 16.40 -10.79 -4.59
N LEU A 145 16.73 -10.17 -3.45
CA LEU A 145 16.11 -8.91 -3.02
C LEU A 145 16.19 -7.81 -4.10
N TYR A 146 17.28 -7.80 -4.87
CA TYR A 146 17.49 -6.89 -6.00
C TYR A 146 16.30 -6.85 -6.98
N TRP A 147 15.75 -8.01 -7.39
CA TRP A 147 14.66 -8.06 -8.37
C TRP A 147 13.36 -7.48 -7.80
N GLY A 148 13.08 -7.72 -6.52
CA GLY A 148 11.93 -7.10 -5.84
C GLY A 148 12.07 -5.58 -5.76
N THR A 149 13.27 -5.08 -5.41
CA THR A 149 13.54 -3.63 -5.38
C THR A 149 13.40 -2.98 -6.75
N VAL A 150 13.95 -3.61 -7.79
CA VAL A 150 13.85 -3.10 -9.17
C VAL A 150 12.38 -3.07 -9.62
N PHE A 151 11.64 -4.16 -9.43
CA PHE A 151 10.22 -4.23 -9.77
C PHE A 151 9.40 -3.15 -9.04
N GLN A 152 9.61 -2.99 -7.73
CA GLN A 152 8.94 -1.98 -6.92
C GLN A 152 9.20 -0.57 -7.46
N ASN A 153 10.46 -0.23 -7.75
CA ASN A 153 10.82 1.09 -8.26
C ASN A 153 10.13 1.42 -9.59
N TYR A 154 10.17 0.49 -10.56
CA TYR A 154 9.51 0.69 -11.85
C TYR A 154 7.99 0.80 -11.71
N SER A 155 7.37 -0.08 -10.93
CA SER A 155 5.93 -0.05 -10.65
C SER A 155 5.52 1.29 -10.01
N THR A 156 6.30 1.82 -9.07
CA THR A 156 6.04 3.12 -8.45
C THR A 156 6.08 4.26 -9.46
N VAL A 157 7.10 4.32 -10.32
CA VAL A 157 7.20 5.35 -11.37
C VAL A 157 5.99 5.30 -12.29
N ILE A 158 5.59 4.11 -12.73
CA ILE A 158 4.40 3.92 -13.58
C ILE A 158 3.13 4.41 -12.88
N LYS A 159 2.90 4.00 -11.63
CA LYS A 159 1.71 4.40 -10.85
C LYS A 159 1.62 5.91 -10.66
N ILE A 160 2.73 6.56 -10.30
CA ILE A 160 2.78 8.03 -10.14
C ILE A 160 2.53 8.71 -11.48
N GLY A 161 3.13 8.22 -12.56
CA GLY A 161 2.89 8.72 -13.91
C GLY A 161 1.41 8.65 -14.29
N LEU A 162 0.74 7.51 -14.05
CA LEU A 162 -0.69 7.34 -14.31
C LEU A 162 -1.55 8.31 -13.50
N ILE A 163 -1.23 8.53 -12.22
CA ILE A 163 -1.93 9.52 -11.39
C ILE A 163 -1.79 10.92 -11.99
N MET A 164 -0.58 11.31 -12.40
CA MET A 164 -0.35 12.61 -13.03
C MET A 164 -1.11 12.77 -14.35
N VAL A 165 -1.21 11.70 -15.14
CA VAL A 165 -2.03 11.67 -16.37
C VAL A 165 -3.51 11.87 -16.03
N PHE A 166 -4.06 11.17 -15.04
CA PHE A 166 -5.46 11.34 -14.64
C PHE A 166 -5.76 12.74 -14.09
N ILE A 167 -4.86 13.30 -13.27
CA ILE A 167 -4.99 14.67 -12.78
C ILE A 167 -5.00 15.66 -13.95
N SER A 168 -4.05 15.51 -14.88
CA SER A 168 -3.94 16.39 -16.04
C SER A 168 -5.18 16.28 -16.94
N ALA A 169 -5.64 15.06 -17.23
CA ALA A 169 -6.84 14.82 -18.02
C ALA A 169 -8.08 15.43 -17.35
N GLY A 170 -8.25 15.26 -16.04
CA GLY A 170 -9.36 15.85 -15.29
C GLY A 170 -9.37 17.38 -15.25
N LEU A 171 -8.19 18.02 -15.33
CA LEU A 171 -8.09 19.49 -15.39
C LEU A 171 -8.30 20.04 -16.82
N LEU A 172 -7.99 19.26 -17.86
CA LEU A 172 -8.03 19.69 -19.25
C LEU A 172 -9.35 19.36 -19.96
N ILE A 173 -10.05 18.30 -19.55
CA ILE A 173 -11.34 17.91 -20.13
C ILE A 173 -12.44 18.76 -19.47
N SER A 174 -13.08 19.63 -20.25
CA SER A 174 -14.14 20.54 -19.79
C SER A 174 -15.48 19.85 -19.55
N ASP A 175 -15.73 18.75 -20.26
CA ASP A 175 -16.99 18.02 -20.18
C ASP A 175 -16.93 16.98 -19.05
N ALA A 176 -17.40 17.39 -17.87
CA ALA A 176 -17.51 16.49 -16.73
C ALA A 176 -18.57 15.42 -17.01
N GLN A 177 -18.17 14.15 -16.97
CA GLN A 177 -19.14 13.05 -17.02
C GLN A 177 -20.02 13.13 -15.76
N PRO A 178 -21.36 13.17 -15.89
CA PRO A 178 -22.24 13.13 -14.73
C PRO A 178 -22.07 11.80 -14.00
N ILE A 179 -21.99 11.88 -12.68
CA ILE A 179 -21.89 10.71 -11.79
C ILE A 179 -23.27 10.23 -11.29
N SER A 180 -24.34 10.93 -11.68
CA SER A 180 -25.75 10.67 -11.38
C SER A 180 -26.58 10.66 -12.66
#